data_AF-A0A7Y4UIE5-F1
#
_entry.id   AF-A0A7Y4UIE5-F1
#
_cell.length_a   1.000
_cell.length_b   1.000
_cell.length_c   1.000
_cell.angle_alpha   90.00
_cell.angle_beta   90.00
_cell.angle_gamma   90.00
#
_symmetry.space_group_name_H-M   'P 1'
#
loop_
_entity.id
_entity.type
_entity.pdbx_description
1 polymer ?
#
loop_
_entity_poly.entity_id
_entity_poly.type
_entity_poly.pdbx_seq_one_letter_code
_entity_poly.pdbx_strand_id
1 'polypeptide(L)'
;IATVCILPGSVAKGIATVGDGDEQLLSIEHPTGEFEIYLDADRSPPVPVIRHGGMLRTARVLFDGVIYAHTNFLTRLIHDHS
;
A
#
# COMPACT_ATOMS: atom_id res chain seq x y z
N ILE A 1 -1.75 5.33 2.21
CA ILE A 1 -2.02 6.35 3.25
C ILE A 1 -0.76 7.16 3.59
N ALA A 2 0.34 6.53 4.02
CA ALA A 2 1.61 7.21 4.41
C ALA A 2 2.11 8.33 3.46
N THR A 3 2.12 8.11 2.14
CA THR A 3 2.58 9.13 1.18
C THR A 3 1.85 10.47 1.33
N VAL A 4 0.56 10.44 1.64
CA VAL A 4 -0.23 11.67 1.82
C VAL A 4 0.17 12.41 3.09
N CYS A 5 0.71 11.73 4.10
CA CYS A 5 1.13 12.33 5.37
C CYS A 5 2.30 13.29 5.21
N ILE A 6 3.12 13.09 4.17
CA ILE A 6 4.30 13.91 3.90
C ILE A 6 4.08 14.92 2.76
N LEU A 7 2.92 14.86 2.09
CA LEU A 7 2.60 15.74 0.97
C LEU A 7 2.13 17.11 1.47
N PRO A 8 2.77 18.22 1.06
CA PRO A 8 2.31 19.55 1.43
C PRO A 8 0.88 19.80 0.92
N GLY A 9 0.03 20.33 1.80
CA GLY A 9 -1.36 20.66 1.45
C GLY A 9 -2.31 19.46 1.38
N SER A 10 -1.85 18.27 1.75
CA SER A 10 -2.74 17.11 1.84
C SER A 10 -3.76 17.25 2.97
N VAL A 11 -4.80 16.43 2.89
CA VAL A 11 -5.78 16.26 3.97
C VAL A 11 -5.18 15.72 5.28
N ALA A 12 -4.00 15.11 5.23
CA ALA A 12 -3.30 14.62 6.43
C ALA A 12 -2.45 15.70 7.09
N LYS A 13 -2.28 16.87 6.46
CA LYS A 13 -1.51 17.99 7.03
C LYS A 13 -2.11 18.44 8.36
N GLY A 14 -1.29 18.46 9.40
CA GLY A 14 -1.71 18.83 10.77
C GLY A 14 -2.44 17.74 11.54
N ILE A 15 -2.67 16.58 10.91
CA ILE A 15 -3.23 15.38 11.56
C ILE A 15 -2.13 14.34 11.76
N ALA A 16 -1.33 14.09 10.72
CA ALA A 16 -0.22 13.15 10.79
C ALA A 16 0.97 13.76 11.56
N THR A 17 1.56 12.97 12.47
CA THR A 17 2.87 13.27 13.06
C THR A 17 3.94 12.71 12.16
N VAL A 18 4.74 13.59 11.55
CA VAL A 18 5.84 13.24 10.66
C VAL A 18 7.12 13.92 11.16
N GLY A 19 8.24 13.24 11.04
CA GLY A 19 9.56 13.84 11.32
C GLY A 19 10.05 14.69 10.15
N ASP A 20 11.13 15.43 10.37
CA ASP A 20 11.73 16.33 9.35
C ASP A 20 12.63 15.60 8.35
N GLY A 21 13.08 14.38 8.68
CA GLY A 21 13.96 13.58 7.81
C GLY A 21 13.25 12.99 6.58
N ASP A 22 14.07 12.54 5.63
CA ASP A 22 13.62 11.85 4.42
C ASP A 22 12.98 10.50 4.72
N GLU A 23 13.50 9.81 5.73
CA GLU A 23 12.98 8.53 6.22
C GLU A 23 11.89 8.76 7.28
N GLN A 24 10.81 8.00 7.16
CA GLN A 24 9.67 8.04 8.06
C GLN A 24 9.23 6.62 8.39
N LEU A 25 8.92 6.39 9.66
CA LEU A 25 8.17 5.22 10.11
C LEU A 25 6.84 5.73 10.67
N LEU A 26 5.74 5.45 9.97
CA LEU A 26 4.42 5.98 10.28
C LEU A 26 3.49 4.86 10.73
N SER A 27 2.95 4.96 11.94
CA SER A 27 1.83 4.12 12.37
C SER A 27 0.53 4.64 11.76
N ILE A 28 -0.21 3.75 11.10
CA ILE A 28 -1.52 4.05 10.49
C ILE A 28 -2.58 3.20 11.19
N GLU A 29 -3.52 3.87 11.84
CA GLU A 29 -4.69 3.22 12.45
C GLU A 29 -5.65 2.71 11.37
N HIS A 30 -6.19 1.51 11.61
CA HIS A 30 -7.19 0.83 10.81
C HIS A 30 -8.24 0.28 11.77
N PRO A 31 -9.52 0.12 11.36
CA PRO A 31 -10.55 -0.42 12.25
C PRO A 31 -10.25 -1.79 12.90
N THR A 32 -9.22 -2.49 12.44
CA THR A 32 -8.78 -3.79 12.94
C THR A 32 -7.41 -3.76 13.63
N GLY A 33 -6.87 -2.59 13.97
CA GLY A 33 -5.55 -2.42 14.61
C GLY A 33 -4.71 -1.32 13.96
N GLU A 34 -3.39 -1.46 13.99
CA GLU A 34 -2.49 -0.52 13.33
C GLU A 34 -1.47 -1.25 12.47
N PHE A 35 -0.92 -0.56 11.48
CA PHE A 35 0.21 -1.06 10.71
C PHE A 35 1.22 0.04 10.46
N GLU A 36 2.50 -0.32 10.58
CA GLU A 36 3.61 0.58 10.33
C GLU A 36 3.97 0.60 8.85
N ILE A 37 4.18 1.79 8.31
CA ILE A 37 4.68 2.01 6.96
C ILE A 37 6.02 2.75 7.06
N TYR A 38 7.05 2.15 6.47
CA TYR A 38 8.30 2.83 6.16
C TYR A 38 8.15 3.62 4.87
N LEU A 39 8.63 4.85 4.85
CA LEU A 39 8.66 5.73 3.68
C LEU A 39 10.01 6.44 3.61
N ASP A 40 10.63 6.43 2.45
CA ASP A 40 11.84 7.19 2.13
C ASP A 40 11.51 8.13 0.97
N ALA A 41 11.70 9.42 1.17
CA ALA A 41 11.38 10.44 0.17
C ALA A 41 12.42 11.54 0.15
N ASP A 42 12.85 11.98 -1.04
CA ASP A 42 13.58 13.24 -1.19
C ASP A 42 12.61 14.41 -0.99
N ARG A 43 12.86 15.20 0.05
CA ARG A 43 12.04 16.35 0.45
C ARG A 43 12.66 17.71 0.10
N SER A 44 13.77 17.73 -0.64
CA SER A 44 14.37 18.97 -1.15
C SER A 44 13.48 19.75 -2.14
N PRO A 45 12.69 19.11 -3.03
CA PRO A 45 11.75 19.84 -3.88
C PRO A 45 10.45 20.22 -3.14
N PRO A 46 9.67 21.20 -3.66
CA PRO A 46 8.38 21.60 -3.06
C PRO A 46 7.34 20.47 -2.98
N VAL A 47 7.44 19.48 -3.87
CA VAL A 47 6.62 18.27 -3.84
C VAL A 47 7.57 17.09 -3.64
N PRO A 48 7.48 16.36 -2.51
CA PRO A 48 8.41 15.26 -2.22
C PRO A 48 8.40 14.18 -3.29
N VAL A 49 9.58 13.64 -3.59
CA VAL A 49 9.74 12.50 -4.51
C VAL A 49 9.95 11.24 -3.70
N ILE A 50 9.02 10.28 -3.81
CA ILE A 50 9.11 9.02 -3.07
C ILE A 50 10.18 8.14 -3.68
N ARG A 51 11.20 7.79 -2.89
CA ARG A 51 12.27 6.86 -3.27
C ARG A 51 11.87 5.42 -2.98
N HIS A 52 11.37 5.17 -1.76
CA HIS A 52 10.92 3.84 -1.35
C HIS A 52 9.73 3.91 -0.41
N GLY A 53 8.94 2.84 -0.37
CA GLY A 53 7.86 2.66 0.60
C GLY A 53 7.62 1.18 0.84
N GLY A 54 7.39 0.80 2.10
CA GLY A 54 7.22 -0.60 2.47
C GLY A 54 6.48 -0.77 3.79
N MET A 55 5.89 -1.95 3.98
CA MET A 55 5.31 -2.36 5.25
C MET A 55 5.60 -3.82 5.50
N LEU A 56 5.67 -4.21 6.77
CA LEU A 56 5.82 -5.61 7.13
C LEU A 56 4.50 -6.34 6.94
N ARG A 57 4.55 -7.46 6.23
CA ARG A 57 3.42 -8.38 6.05
C ARG A 57 3.90 -9.81 6.24
N THR A 58 2.97 -10.67 6.60
CA THR A 58 3.19 -12.11 6.70
C THR A 58 2.59 -12.81 5.49
N ALA A 59 3.26 -13.85 4.99
CA ALA A 59 2.72 -14.74 3.98
C ALA A 59 2.73 -16.19 4.50
N ARG A 60 1.74 -16.98 4.10
CA ARG A 60 1.66 -18.42 4.40
C ARG A 60 1.18 -19.15 3.15
N VAL A 61 1.89 -20.20 2.74
CA VAL A 61 1.41 -21.11 1.69
C VAL A 61 0.15 -21.81 2.19
N LEU A 62 -0.96 -21.64 1.47
CA LEU A 62 -2.24 -22.28 1.81
C LEU A 62 -2.44 -23.59 1.02
N PHE A 63 -1.96 -23.65 -0.21
CA PHE A 63 -2.09 -24.80 -1.08
C PHE A 63 -0.95 -24.83 -2.10
N ASP A 64 -0.43 -26.02 -2.35
CA ASP A 64 0.51 -26.32 -3.44
C ASP A 64 0.01 -27.60 -4.13
N GLY A 65 -0.45 -27.45 -5.37
CA GLY A 65 -1.11 -28.53 -6.11
C GLY A 65 -1.85 -28.04 -7.36
N VAL A 66 -2.66 -28.91 -7.95
CA VAL A 66 -3.36 -28.64 -9.21
C VAL A 66 -4.85 -28.37 -8.96
N ILE A 67 -5.34 -27.23 -9.46
CA ILE A 67 -6.79 -26.92 -9.46
C ILE A 67 -7.40 -27.40 -10.79
N TYR A 68 -8.52 -28.10 -10.70
CA TYR A 68 -9.32 -28.51 -11.87
C TYR A 68 -10.56 -27.64 -11.99
N ALA A 69 -10.77 -27.04 -13.15
CA ALA A 69 -11.97 -26.27 -13.47
C ALA A 69 -12.86 -27.06 -14.45
N HIS A 70 -14.18 -26.84 -14.39
CA HIS A 70 -15.11 -27.44 -15.34
C HIS A 70 -14.86 -26.90 -16.76
N THR A 71 -15.02 -27.73 -17.79
CA THR A 71 -14.75 -27.38 -19.19
C THR A 71 -15.45 -26.11 -19.66
N ASN A 72 -16.65 -25.83 -19.15
CA ASN A 72 -17.43 -24.63 -19.49
C ASN A 72 -16.95 -23.34 -18.79
N PHE A 73 -15.93 -23.39 -17.94
CA PHE A 73 -15.40 -22.22 -17.21
C PHE A 73 -14.81 -21.17 -18.17
N LEU A 74 -14.10 -21.61 -19.22
CA LEU A 74 -13.51 -20.71 -20.21
C LEU A 74 -14.56 -20.08 -21.14
N THR A 75 -15.65 -20.79 -21.43
CA THR A 75 -16.74 -20.28 -22.26
C THR A 75 -17.47 -19.11 -21.60
N ARG A 76 -17.63 -19.10 -20.27
CA ARG A 76 -18.23 -17.96 -19.55
C ARG A 76 -17.31 -16.73 -19.50
N LEU A 77 -16.00 -16.92 -19.34
CA LEU A 77 -15.05 -15.78 -19.28
C LEU A 77 -14.94 -15.02 -20.60
N ILE A 78 -15.13 -15.71 -21.73
CA ILE A 78 -15.09 -15.08 -23.07
C ILE A 78 -16.40 -14.34 -23.39
N HIS A 79 -17.55 -14.81 -22.87
CA HIS A 79 -18.86 -14.20 -23.14
C HIS A 79 -19.28 -13.09 -22.18
N ASP A 80 -18.67 -12.96 -21.00
CA ASP A 80 -19.01 -11.93 -20.00
C ASP A 80 -18.22 -10.60 -20.18
N HIS A 81 -17.44 -10.49 -21.26
CA HIS A 81 -16.64 -9.30 -21.59
C HIS A 81 -16.93 -8.73 -23.00
N SER A 82 -18.10 -9.02 -23.57
CA SER A 82 -18.56 -8.45 -24.85
C SER A 82 -19.94 -7.81 -24.72
#